data_AF-A0A955I555-F1
#
_entry.id   AF-A0A955I555-F1
#
_cell.length_a   1.000
_cell.length_b   1.000
_cell.length_c   1.000
_cell.angle_alpha   90.00
_cell.angle_beta   90.00
_cell.angle_gamma   90.00
#
_symmetry.space_group_name_H-M   'P 1'
#
loop_
_entity.id
_entity.type
_entity.pdbx_description
1 polymer ?
#
loop_
_entity_poly.entity_id
_entity_poly.type
_entity_poly.pdbx_seq_one_letter_code
_entity_poly.pdbx_strand_id
1 'polypeptide(L)' 'GFKAGDMVIVAARPSMGKTAFALNIAQNIGEGGKNVAIFSLEMTKEQLTDRMISASMAVDSWKLHK' A
#
# COMPACT_ATOMS: atom_id res chain seq x y z
N GLY A 1 -16.66 5.49 5.83
CA GLY A 1 -15.36 6.18 5.91
C GLY A 1 -14.75 5.95 7.27
N PHE A 2 -13.42 5.92 7.38
CA PHE A 2 -12.72 5.82 8.66
C PHE A 2 -12.90 7.10 9.48
N LYS A 3 -13.12 6.97 10.79
CA LYS A 3 -13.21 8.12 11.70
C LYS A 3 -11.89 8.30 12.44
N ALA A 4 -11.63 9.53 12.88
CA ALA A 4 -10.47 9.80 13.72
C ALA A 4 -10.59 9.03 15.05
N GLY A 5 -9.52 8.33 15.44
CA GLY A 5 -9.50 7.49 16.64
C GLY A 5 -9.84 6.01 16.43
N ASP A 6 -10.35 5.62 15.26
CA ASP A 6 -10.65 4.21 14.97
C ASP A 6 -9.36 3.39 14.79
N MET A 7 -9.27 2.25 15.48
CA MET A 7 -8.26 1.23 15.23
C MET A 7 -8.86 0.11 14.37
N VAL A 8 -8.41 0.00 13.12
CA VAL A 8 -8.88 -1.02 12.17
C VAL A 8 -7.80 -2.08 11.97
N ILE A 9 -8.16 -3.34 12.17
CA ILE A 9 -7.26 -4.48 11.96
C ILE A 9 -7.65 -5.21 10.68
N VAL A 10 -6.67 -5.39 9.78
CA VAL A 10 -6.83 -6.20 8.57
C VAL A 10 -6.04 -7.49 8.74
N ALA A 11 -6.73 -8.62 8.87
CA ALA A 11 -6.14 -9.95 8.94
C ALA A 11 -6.46 -10.73 7.67
N ALA A 12 -5.46 -11.40 7.11
CA ALA A 12 -5.62 -12.26 5.94
C ALA A 12 -4.56 -13.36 5.95
N ARG A 13 -4.81 -14.44 5.20
CA ARG A 13 -3.79 -15.48 4.96
C ARG A 13 -2.66 -14.93 4.08
N PRO A 14 -1.46 -15.55 4.11
CA PRO A 14 -0.39 -15.23 3.17
C PRO A 14 -0.91 -15.27 1.72
N SER A 15 -0.37 -14.40 0.87
CA SER A 15 -0.74 -14.27 -0.55
C SER A 15 -2.15 -13.76 -0.86
N MET A 16 -2.98 -13.44 0.13
CA MET A 16 -4.32 -12.86 -0.10
C MET A 16 -4.33 -11.35 -0.37
N GLY A 17 -3.16 -10.75 -0.63
CA GLY A 17 -3.07 -9.33 -0.98
C GLY A 17 -3.15 -8.33 0.17
N LYS A 18 -2.93 -8.74 1.44
CA LYS A 18 -2.97 -7.84 2.63
C LYS A 18 -2.15 -6.56 2.43
N THR A 19 -0.91 -6.70 1.96
CA THR A 19 -0.02 -5.54 1.73
C THR A 19 -0.53 -4.67 0.58
N ALA A 20 -0.96 -5.28 -0.53
CA ALA A 20 -1.49 -4.54 -1.68
C ALA A 20 -2.76 -3.75 -1.31
N PHE A 21 -3.64 -4.34 -0.51
CA PHE A 21 -4.83 -3.68 0.00
C PHE A 21 -4.50 -2.47 0.89
N ALA A 22 -3.56 -2.63 1.83
CA ALA A 22 -3.13 -1.53 2.69
C ALA A 22 -2.50 -0.37 1.89
N LEU A 23 -1.66 -0.69 0.89
CA LEU A 23 -1.05 0.32 0.02
C LEU A 23 -2.08 1.05 -0.84
N ASN A 24 -3.10 0.34 -1.37
CA ASN A 24 -4.19 0.98 -2.11
C ASN A 24 -4.98 1.98 -1.26
N ILE A 25 -5.27 1.64 0.00
CA ILE A 25 -5.93 2.58 0.93
C ILE A 25 -5.05 3.82 1.12
N ALA A 26 -3.75 3.63 1.37
CA ALA A 26 -2.83 4.73 1.55
C ALA A 26 -2.75 5.64 0.32
N GLN A 27 -2.69 5.06 -0.87
CA GLN A 27 -2.61 5.78 -2.14
C GLN A 27 -3.87 6.62 -2.38
N ASN A 28 -5.06 6.03 -2.22
CA ASN A 28 -6.33 6.75 -2.35
C ASN A 28 -6.47 7.91 -1.34
N ILE A 29 -5.98 7.74 -0.10
CA ILE A 29 -5.96 8.83 0.90
C ILE A 29 -4.97 9.93 0.48
N GLY A 30 -3.80 9.54 -0.05
CA GLY A 30 -2.78 10.45 -0.57
C GLY A 30 -3.25 11.29 -1.75
N GLU A 31 -3.95 10.67 -2.70
CA GLU A 31 -4.58 11.35 -3.84
C GLU A 31 -5.67 12.35 -3.39
N GLY A 32 -6.33 12.06 -2.27
CA GLY A 32 -7.23 12.99 -1.59
C GLY A 32 -6.56 14.17 -0.86
N GLY A 33 -5.23 14.33 -1.01
CA GLY A 33 -4.46 15.45 -0.44
C GLY A 33 -4.11 15.30 1.05
N LYS A 34 -4.26 14.10 1.62
CA LYS A 34 -3.94 13.83 3.03
C LYS A 34 -2.64 13.06 3.17
N ASN A 35 -1.88 13.35 4.22
CA ASN A 35 -0.65 12.62 4.51
C ASN A 35 -0.94 11.25 5.14
N VAL A 36 -0.19 10.23 4.71
CA VAL A 36 -0.28 8.85 5.25
C VAL A 36 1.12 8.40 5.67
N ALA A 37 1.24 7.86 6.87
CA ALA A 37 2.46 7.21 7.34
C ALA A 37 2.33 5.69 7.19
N ILE A 38 3.32 5.05 6.57
CA ILE A 38 3.38 3.59 6.40
C ILE A 38 4.60 3.08 7.18
N PHE A 39 4.36 2.08 8.02
CA PHE A 39 5.41 1.34 8.71
C PHE A 39 5.35 -0.11 8.27
N SER A 40 6.46 -0.61 7.70
CA SER A 40 6.59 -1.99 7.25
C SER A 40 7.70 -2.66 8.03
N LEU A 41 7.39 -3.84 8.58
CA LEU A 41 8.33 -4.68 9.32
C LEU A 41 8.79 -5.91 8.51
N GLU A 42 8.16 -6.17 7.37
CA GLU A 42 8.44 -7.36 6.53
C GLU A 42 9.15 -6.97 5.23
N MET A 43 8.77 -5.85 4.63
CA MET A 43 9.29 -5.38 3.35
C MET A 43 10.06 -4.07 3.49
N THR A 44 11.07 -3.87 2.63
CA THR A 44 11.82 -2.61 2.59
C THR A 44 10.99 -1.48 1.97
N LYS A 45 11.43 -0.24 2.19
CA LYS A 45 10.75 0.95 1.63
C LYS A 45 10.77 0.94 0.11
N GLU A 46 11.84 0.47 -0.51
CA GLU A 46 11.99 0.39 -1.97
C GLU A 46 10.95 -0.57 -2.55
N GLN A 47 10.83 -1.76 -1.97
CA GLN A 47 9.85 -2.76 -2.43
C GLN A 47 8.40 -2.29 -2.31
N LEU A 48 8.08 -1.48 -1.30
CA LEU A 48 6.76 -0.86 -1.18
C LEU A 48 6.55 0.25 -2.23
N THR A 49 7.58 1.05 -2.47
CA THR A 49 7.55 2.16 -3.44
C THR A 49 7.35 1.64 -4.85
N ASP A 50 8.07 0.59 -5.25
CA ASP A 50 7.92 -0.07 -6.56
C ASP A 50 6.50 -0.58 -6.77
N ARG A 51 5.88 -1.14 -5.72
CA ARG A 51 4.47 -1.57 -5.76
C ARG A 51 3.51 -0.40 -5.92
N MET A 52 3.71 0.70 -5.21
CA MET A 52 2.86 1.90 -5.35
C MET A 52 2.99 2.54 -6.73
N ILE A 53 4.18 2.56 -7.32
CA ILE A 53 4.42 3.05 -8.68
C ILE A 53 3.76 2.11 -9.70
N SER A 54 3.96 0.80 -9.56
CA SER A 54 3.31 -0.21 -10.42
C SER A 54 1.79 -0.06 -10.44
N ALA A 55 1.20 0.12 -9.25
CA ALA A 55 -0.24 0.27 -9.07
C ALA A 55 -0.77 1.56 -9.71
N SER A 56 -0.06 2.68 -9.56
CA SER A 56 -0.47 3.97 -10.13
C SER A 56 -0.36 4.03 -11.65
N MET A 57 0.68 3.40 -12.22
CA MET A 57 0.95 3.42 -13.66
C MET A 57 0.28 2.26 -14.42
N ALA A 58 -0.39 1.34 -13.73
CA ALA A 58 -0.91 0.08 -14.29
C ALA A 58 0.17 -0.72 -15.07
N VAL A 59 1.41 -0.69 -14.57
CA VAL A 59 2.56 -1.39 -15.16
C VAL A 59 2.86 -2.63 -14.34
N ASP A 60 3.23 -3.73 -15.02
CA ASP A 60 3.70 -4.94 -14.36
C ASP A 60 4.92 -4.66 -13.47
N SER A 61 4.84 -5.01 -12.19
CA SER A 61 5.97 -4.88 -11.25
C SER A 61 7.22 -5.62 -11.73
N TRP A 62 7.07 -6.71 -12.48
CA TRP A 62 8.19 -7.44 -13.08
C TRP A 62 9.00 -6.61 -14.08
N LYS A 63 8.36 -5.64 -14.76
CA LYS A 63 9.04 -4.75 -15.71
C LYS A 63 9.81 -3.62 -15.04
N LEU A 64 9.52 -3.29 -13.78
CA LEU A 64 10.26 -2.28 -13.01
C LEU A 64 11.58 -2.80 -12.44
N HIS A 65 11.75 -4.12 -12.36
CA HIS A 65 12.95 -4.75 -11.82
C HIS A 65 14.05 -4.99 -12.88
N LYS A 66 13.89 -4.44 -14.10
CA LYS A 66 14.86 -4.56 -15.20
C LYS A 66 15.65 -3.29 -15.41
#